data_AF-A0AAJ2G1R5-F1
#
_entry.id   AF-A0AAJ2G1R5-F1
#
_cell.length_a   1.000
_cell.length_b   1.000
_cell.length_c   1.000
_cell.angle_alpha   90.00
_cell.angle_beta   90.00
_cell.angle_gamma   90.00
#
_symmetry.space_group_name_H-M   'P 1'
#
loop_
_entity.id
_entity.type
_entity.pdbx_description
1 polymer ?
#
loop_
_entity_poly.entity_id
_entity_poly.type
_entity_poly.pdbx_seq_one_letter_code
_entity_poly.pdbx_strand_id
1 'polypeptide(L)'
;MSGLTRLSGGANMESFAFDWAREAYVLRRAPSADYMADRPFGHVDEAALVMAAFDAGVRAPEVVGVLEPGDGLGTGYVMRRVLAEVSPAK
;
A
#
# COMPACT_ATOMS: atom_id res chain seq x y z
N MET A 1 -7.28 -16.17 4.36
CA MET A 1 -6.29 -15.37 3.59
C MET A 1 -5.45 -16.34 2.79
N SER A 2 -5.13 -16.02 1.53
CA SER A 2 -4.30 -16.86 0.65
C SER A 2 -3.44 -16.00 -0.26
N GLY A 3 -2.41 -16.61 -0.87
CA GLY A 3 -1.67 -16.00 -1.97
C GLY A 3 -0.75 -14.83 -1.60
N LEU A 4 -0.35 -14.69 -0.32
CA LEU A 4 0.53 -13.61 0.12
C LEU A 4 1.86 -13.66 -0.66
N THR A 5 2.09 -12.65 -1.50
CA THR A 5 3.26 -12.57 -2.38
C THR A 5 3.87 -11.19 -2.32
N ARG A 6 5.17 -11.10 -2.07
CA ARG A 6 5.91 -9.84 -2.15
C ARG A 6 6.00 -9.40 -3.61
N LEU A 7 5.59 -8.17 -3.89
CA LEU A 7 5.75 -7.52 -5.18
C LEU A 7 7.14 -6.88 -5.22
N SER A 8 7.94 -7.24 -6.22
CA SER A 8 9.26 -6.67 -6.46
C SER A 8 9.25 -5.80 -7.71
N GLY A 9 9.72 -4.56 -7.60
CA GLY A 9 9.82 -3.62 -8.72
C GLY A 9 10.91 -2.57 -8.54
N GLY A 10 11.95 -2.86 -7.76
CA GLY A 10 13.04 -1.92 -7.44
C GLY A 10 12.67 -0.82 -6.44
N ALA A 11 11.43 -0.78 -5.95
CA ALA A 11 11.02 0.12 -4.88
C ALA A 11 11.61 -0.31 -3.53
N ASN A 12 12.14 0.64 -2.76
CA ASN A 12 12.63 0.39 -1.40
C ASN A 12 11.49 0.13 -0.39
N MET A 13 10.25 0.46 -0.74
CA MET A 13 9.06 0.18 0.06
C MET A 13 8.55 -1.24 -0.20
N GLU A 14 8.03 -1.92 0.81
CA GLU A 14 7.49 -3.26 0.64
C GLU A 14 6.03 -3.20 0.19
N SER A 15 5.69 -4.03 -0.79
CA SER A 15 4.31 -4.23 -1.21
C SER A 15 4.01 -5.71 -1.29
N PHE A 16 2.86 -6.14 -0.77
CA PHE A 16 2.45 -7.53 -0.72
C PHE A 16 1.05 -7.68 -1.28
N ALA A 17 0.87 -8.52 -2.30
CA ALA A 17 -0.44 -8.88 -2.80
C ALA A 17 -0.99 -10.07 -2.00
N PHE A 18 -2.29 -10.06 -1.70
CA PHE A 18 -2.98 -11.18 -1.06
C PHE A 18 -4.47 -11.16 -1.38
N ASP A 19 -5.13 -12.30 -1.19
CA ASP A 19 -6.57 -12.42 -1.35
C ASP A 19 -7.26 -12.69 0.00
N TRP A 20 -8.41 -12.04 0.22
CA TRP A 20 -9.23 -12.19 1.41
C TRP A 20 -10.71 -11.97 1.08
N ALA A 21 -11.60 -12.80 1.64
CA ALA A 21 -13.06 -12.68 1.46
C ALA A 21 -13.53 -12.50 -0.02
N ARG A 22 -12.89 -13.20 -0.97
CA ARG A 22 -13.13 -13.12 -2.44
C ARG A 22 -12.68 -11.82 -3.11
N GLU A 23 -12.01 -10.96 -2.37
CA GLU A 23 -11.43 -9.71 -2.85
C GLU A 23 -9.90 -9.79 -2.85
N ALA A 24 -9.28 -8.94 -3.65
CA ALA A 24 -7.83 -8.87 -3.81
C ALA A 24 -7.28 -7.55 -3.29
N TYR A 25 -6.14 -7.61 -2.61
CA TYR A 25 -5.56 -6.48 -1.90
C TYR A 25 -4.07 -6.37 -2.12
N VAL A 26 -3.56 -5.16 -1.86
CA VAL A 26 -2.14 -4.87 -1.71
C VAL A 26 -1.91 -4.19 -0.37
N LEU A 27 -1.03 -4.76 0.44
CA LEU A 27 -0.46 -4.11 1.62
C LEU A 27 0.79 -3.35 1.20
N ARG A 28 0.86 -2.05 1.49
CA ARG A 28 2.09 -1.25 1.41
C ARG A 28 2.60 -0.94 2.81
N ARG A 29 3.87 -1.20 3.07
CA ARG A 29 4.48 -0.95 4.39
C ARG A 29 5.97 -0.64 4.29
N ALA A 30 6.50 -0.07 5.37
CA ALA A 30 7.93 0.12 5.52
C ALA A 30 8.63 -1.24 5.75
N PRO A 31 9.87 -1.42 5.26
CA PRO A 31 10.68 -2.58 5.60
C PRO A 31 11.10 -2.61 7.08
N SER A 32 11.22 -1.44 7.72
CA SER A 32 11.49 -1.31 9.15
C SER A 32 11.00 0.05 9.69
N ALA A 33 10.89 0.17 11.01
CA ALA A 33 10.58 1.45 11.66
C ALA A 33 11.68 2.50 11.42
N ASP A 34 12.95 2.09 11.50
CA ASP A 34 14.11 2.95 11.24
C ASP A 34 14.08 3.57 9.84
N TYR A 35 13.55 2.84 8.85
CA TYR A 35 13.41 3.34 7.48
C TYR A 35 12.47 4.56 7.38
N MET A 36 11.57 4.72 8.34
CA MET A 36 10.62 5.83 8.42
C MET A 36 11.07 6.96 9.34
N ALA A 37 12.09 6.74 10.20
CA ALA A 37 12.43 7.64 11.29
C ALA A 37 12.74 9.09 10.84
N ASP A 38 13.42 9.24 9.70
CA ASP A 38 13.83 10.55 9.17
C ASP A 38 12.91 11.08 8.06
N ARG A 39 11.79 10.38 7.78
CA ARG A 39 10.88 10.78 6.71
C ARG A 39 9.85 11.79 7.23
N PRO A 40 9.71 12.97 6.60
CA PRO A 40 8.74 13.97 7.02
C PRO A 40 7.28 13.57 6.76
N PHE A 41 7.06 12.59 5.87
CA PHE A 41 5.74 12.07 5.55
C PHE A 41 5.71 10.55 5.77
N GLY A 42 4.74 10.10 6.54
CA GLY A 42 4.51 8.71 6.90
C GLY A 42 3.49 8.02 6.00
N HIS A 43 3.23 6.75 6.29
CA HIS A 43 2.21 5.97 5.58
C HIS A 43 0.79 6.51 5.78
N VAL A 44 0.53 7.20 6.91
CA VAL A 44 -0.76 7.88 7.15
C VAL A 44 -0.96 9.02 6.15
N ASP A 45 0.08 9.84 5.93
CA ASP A 45 0.03 10.94 4.95
C ASP A 45 -0.10 10.40 3.52
N GLU A 46 0.63 9.33 3.19
CA GLU A 46 0.54 8.67 1.89
C GLU A 46 -0.88 8.10 1.66
N ALA A 47 -1.45 7.40 2.65
CA ALA A 47 -2.82 6.90 2.56
C ALA A 47 -3.83 8.03 2.39
N ALA A 48 -3.69 9.12 3.16
CA ALA A 48 -4.55 10.30 3.06
C ALA A 48 -4.49 10.93 1.65
N LEU A 49 -3.30 11.02 1.07
CA LEU A 49 -3.13 11.52 -0.30
C LEU A 49 -3.79 10.61 -1.33
N VAL A 50 -3.64 9.29 -1.21
CA VAL A 50 -4.27 8.31 -2.13
C VAL A 50 -5.80 8.37 -2.01
N MET A 51 -6.34 8.45 -0.79
CA MET A 51 -7.78 8.61 -0.56
C MET A 51 -8.31 9.90 -1.21
N ALA A 52 -7.64 11.03 -0.99
CA ALA A 52 -8.03 12.30 -1.59
C ALA A 52 -7.99 12.25 -3.13
N ALA A 53 -7.00 11.58 -3.72
CA ALA A 53 -6.93 11.40 -5.17
C ALA A 53 -8.08 10.52 -5.70
N PHE A 54 -8.41 9.44 -5.00
CA PHE A 54 -9.54 8.57 -5.33
C PHE A 54 -10.86 9.33 -5.30
N ASP A 55 -11.11 10.09 -4.23
CA ASP A 55 -12.32 10.90 -4.05
C ASP A 55 -12.45 12.00 -5.10
N ALA A 56 -11.32 12.52 -5.60
CA ALA A 56 -11.27 13.47 -6.71
C ALA A 56 -11.49 12.83 -8.10
N GLY A 57 -11.72 11.51 -8.18
CA GLY A 57 -11.93 10.79 -9.44
C GLY A 57 -10.65 10.48 -10.23
N VAL A 58 -9.47 10.65 -9.62
CA VAL A 58 -8.22 10.16 -10.20
C VAL A 58 -8.25 8.64 -10.18
N ARG A 59 -7.56 8.00 -11.15
CA ARG A 59 -7.38 6.53 -11.19
C ARG A 59 -6.39 6.06 -10.11
N ALA A 60 -6.76 6.27 -8.85
CA ALA A 60 -6.10 5.76 -7.66
C ALA A 60 -6.80 4.47 -7.19
N PRO A 61 -6.13 3.61 -6.42
CA PRO A 61 -6.78 2.49 -5.77
C PRO A 61 -7.56 2.93 -4.53
N GLU A 62 -8.64 2.22 -4.21
CA GLU A 62 -9.38 2.41 -2.97
C GLU A 62 -8.54 1.92 -1.77
N VAL A 63 -8.28 2.81 -0.79
CA VAL A 63 -7.65 2.44 0.49
C VAL A 63 -8.74 1.88 1.41
N VAL A 64 -8.54 0.66 1.90
CA VAL A 64 -9.52 -0.06 2.72
C VAL A 64 -9.14 -0.14 4.20
N GLY A 65 -7.93 0.28 4.55
CA GLY A 65 -7.48 0.36 5.94
C GLY A 65 -6.07 0.91 6.06
N VAL A 66 -5.79 1.62 7.15
CA VAL A 66 -4.45 2.08 7.55
C VAL A 66 -4.04 1.27 8.77
N LEU A 67 -2.79 0.80 8.80
CA LEU A 67 -2.30 -0.01 9.91
C LEU A 67 -2.20 0.83 11.18
N GLU A 68 -2.65 0.23 12.27
CA GLU A 68 -2.55 0.77 13.62
C GLU A 68 -1.41 0.09 14.40
N PRO A 69 -0.88 0.72 15.45
CA PRO A 69 0.18 0.12 16.27
C PRO A 69 -0.15 -1.27 16.81
N GLY A 70 -1.45 -1.56 17.04
CA GLY A 70 -1.94 -2.86 17.53
C GLY A 70 -1.85 -4.01 16.52
N ASP A 71 -1.66 -3.74 15.23
CA ASP A 71 -1.66 -4.76 14.18
C ASP A 71 -0.38 -5.62 14.17
N GLY A 72 0.70 -5.18 14.82
CA GLY A 72 1.97 -5.90 14.85
C GLY A 72 2.71 -5.93 13.50
N LEU A 73 2.25 -5.15 12.52
CA LEU A 73 2.79 -5.09 11.16
C LEU A 73 3.58 -3.80 10.88
N GLY A 74 3.86 -2.99 11.90
CA GLY A 74 4.49 -1.68 11.73
C GLY A 74 3.57 -0.68 11.01
N THR A 75 4.16 0.31 10.32
CA THR A 75 3.37 1.32 9.61
C THR A 75 3.09 0.91 8.17
N GLY A 76 1.88 1.15 7.68
CA GLY A 76 1.47 0.83 6.32
C GLY A 76 -0.02 1.06 6.10
N TYR A 77 -0.51 0.68 4.93
CA TYR A 77 -1.94 0.70 4.59
C TYR A 77 -2.27 -0.37 3.55
N VAL A 78 -3.53 -0.76 3.51
CA VAL A 78 -4.09 -1.76 2.59
C VAL A 78 -5.00 -1.05 1.59
N MET A 79 -4.86 -1.44 0.33
CA MET A 79 -5.67 -0.95 -0.78
C MET A 79 -6.19 -2.10 -1.64
N ARG A 80 -7.26 -1.88 -2.39
CA ARG A 80 -7.76 -2.86 -3.36
C ARG A 80 -6.75 -3.06 -4.48
N ARG A 81 -6.50 -4.32 -4.85
CA ARG A 81 -5.63 -4.65 -5.97
C ARG A 81 -6.33 -4.32 -7.27
N VAL A 82 -5.81 -3.34 -7.99
CA VAL A 82 -6.26 -3.01 -9.35
C VAL A 82 -5.38 -3.77 -10.34
N LEU A 83 -6.01 -4.52 -11.25
CA LEU A 83 -5.31 -5.13 -12.38
C LEU A 83 -5.12 -4.05 -13.45
N ALA A 84 -3.87 -3.66 -13.66
CA ALA A 84 -3.49 -2.66 -14.66
C ALA A 84 -2.20 -3.05 -15.35
N GLU A 85 -2.04 -2.63 -16.59
CA GLU A 85 -0.79 -2.72 -17.32
C GLU A 85 0.10 -1.52 -16.97
N VAL A 86 1.37 -1.79 -16.69
CA VAL A 86 2.38 -0.74 -16.53
C VAL A 86 3.17 -0.65 -17.82
N SER A 87 3.00 0.43 -18.57
CA SER A 87 3.90 0.78 -19.66
C SER A 87 5.07 1.59 -19.08
N PRO A 88 6.31 1.12 -19.15
CA PRO A 88 7.46 1.94 -18.80
C PRO A 88 7.45 3.22 -19.64
N ALA A 89 7.78 4.36 -19.04
CA ALA A 89 8.04 5.57 -19.82
C ALA A 89 9.13 5.25 -20.87
N LYS A 90 8.89 5.63 -22.12
CA LYS A 90 9.89 5.56 -23.19
C LYS A 90 11.06 6.50 -22.92
#